data_AF-R8W4V0-F1
#
_entry.id   AF-R8W4V0-F1
#
_cell.length_a   1.000
_cell.length_b   1.000
_cell.length_c   1.000
_cell.angle_alpha   90.00
_cell.angle_beta   90.00
_cell.angle_gamma   90.00
#
_symmetry.space_group_name_H-M   'P 1'
#
loop_
_entity.id
_entity.type
_entity.pdbx_description
1 polymer ?
#
loop_
_entity_poly.entity_id
_entity_poly.type
_entity_poly.pdbx_seq_one_letter_code
_entity_poly.pdbx_strand_id
1 'polypeptide(L)'
;MKVSLDIKKKCAFFWLRAIRSARIDKCCAKCFIGDAFHEIFEGTRYKDKAHVELDIEPDARVKAYYLCGLSNGFKYDENTHVAFVPCEGQNIEIENDRIRLVITDARQIDFQSYQPHPEGEFTEEQRTCRNWIFANYLLDGMPL
;
A
#
# COMPACT_ATOMS: atom_id res chain seq x y z
N MET A 1 15.94 -3.72 0.90
CA MET A 1 15.00 -2.71 0.37
C MET A 1 14.80 -1.65 1.45
N LYS A 2 14.85 -0.36 1.11
CA LYS A 2 14.63 0.73 2.08
C LYS A 2 13.47 1.61 1.64
N VAL A 3 12.57 1.92 2.57
CA VAL A 3 11.43 2.83 2.40
C VAL A 3 11.75 4.15 3.10
N SER A 4 11.62 5.27 2.40
CA SER A 4 11.72 6.63 2.94
C SER A 4 10.46 7.41 2.57
N LEU A 5 9.76 7.93 3.57
CA LEU A 5 8.48 8.62 3.40
C LEU A 5 8.51 9.98 4.11
N ASP A 6 8.43 11.04 3.31
CA ASP A 6 8.20 12.40 3.76
C ASP A 6 6.72 12.77 3.65
N ILE A 7 6.15 13.29 4.72
CA ILE A 7 4.84 13.94 4.74
C ILE A 7 5.07 15.46 4.66
N LYS A 8 4.69 16.06 3.53
CA LYS A 8 4.80 17.50 3.25
C LYS A 8 3.58 18.29 3.73
N LYS A 9 2.41 17.66 3.69
CA LYS A 9 1.12 18.20 4.18
C LYS A 9 0.41 17.14 5.01
N LYS A 10 -0.39 17.60 5.99
CA LYS A 10 -1.13 16.73 6.91
C LYS A 10 -1.95 15.66 6.15
N CYS A 11 -1.71 14.41 6.51
CA CYS A 11 -2.52 13.25 6.13
C CYS A 11 -3.17 12.66 7.39
N ALA A 12 -4.17 11.79 7.23
CA ALA A 12 -4.74 11.11 8.39
C ALA A 12 -3.71 10.14 9.00
N PHE A 13 -3.17 9.25 8.17
CA PHE A 13 -2.08 8.32 8.49
C PHE A 13 -1.64 7.55 7.24
N PHE A 14 -0.48 6.93 7.32
CA PHE A 14 -0.03 5.88 6.41
C PHE A 14 0.05 4.55 7.16
N TRP A 15 0.02 3.43 6.43
CA TRP A 15 0.39 2.13 6.96
C TRP A 15 1.02 1.29 5.85
N LEU A 16 1.89 0.37 6.24
CA LEU A 16 2.58 -0.55 5.35
C LEU A 16 2.36 -1.98 5.83
N ARG A 17 2.13 -2.89 4.90
CA ARG A 17 1.92 -4.32 5.19
C ARG A 17 2.76 -5.20 4.26
N ALA A 18 3.45 -6.18 4.82
CA ALA A 18 4.04 -7.31 4.10
C ALA A 18 2.96 -8.39 3.93
N ILE A 19 2.54 -8.67 2.71
CA ILE A 19 1.37 -9.49 2.40
C ILE A 19 1.82 -10.90 1.99
N ARG A 20 1.32 -11.91 2.69
CA ARG A 20 1.53 -13.34 2.37
C ARG A 20 0.33 -13.94 1.66
N SER A 21 -0.86 -13.43 1.97
CA SER A 21 -2.11 -13.84 1.35
C SER A 21 -3.15 -12.72 1.48
N ALA A 22 -4.30 -12.88 0.85
CA ALA A 22 -5.42 -11.97 0.97
C ALA A 22 -6.75 -12.72 1.15
N ARG A 23 -7.76 -11.98 1.61
CA ARG A 23 -9.14 -12.41 1.73
C ARG A 23 -10.06 -11.30 1.25
N ILE A 24 -11.12 -11.66 0.54
CA ILE A 24 -12.02 -10.70 -0.12
C ILE A 24 -13.37 -10.56 0.57
N ASP A 25 -13.62 -11.36 1.62
CA ASP A 25 -14.78 -11.19 2.51
C ASP A 25 -14.64 -10.02 3.51
N LYS A 26 -13.47 -9.36 3.51
CA LYS A 26 -13.19 -8.13 4.27
C LYS A 26 -12.85 -6.99 3.31
N CYS A 27 -12.83 -5.76 3.80
CA CYS A 27 -12.48 -4.55 3.03
C CYS A 27 -11.32 -3.79 3.70
N CYS A 28 -10.71 -2.84 2.98
CA CYS A 28 -9.62 -1.99 3.45
C CYS A 28 -8.38 -2.81 3.89
N ALA A 29 -7.68 -2.39 4.95
CA ALA A 29 -6.49 -3.09 5.44
C ALA A 29 -6.78 -4.53 5.90
N LYS A 30 -8.04 -4.85 6.21
CA LYS A 30 -8.47 -6.18 6.69
C LYS A 30 -8.45 -7.25 5.58
N CYS A 31 -8.33 -6.86 4.31
CA CYS A 31 -8.18 -7.79 3.20
C CYS A 31 -6.82 -8.51 3.23
N PHE A 32 -5.81 -7.90 3.84
CA PHE A 32 -4.43 -8.35 3.73
C PHE A 32 -4.01 -9.22 4.91
N ILE A 33 -3.50 -10.42 4.63
CA ILE A 33 -2.97 -11.36 5.63
C ILE A 33 -1.44 -11.28 5.57
N GLY A 34 -0.83 -10.94 6.71
CA GLY A 34 0.61 -10.68 6.81
C GLY A 34 0.96 -9.69 7.92
N ASP A 35 2.16 -9.15 7.87
CA ASP A 35 2.74 -8.36 8.97
C ASP A 35 2.63 -6.87 8.71
N ALA A 36 2.31 -6.12 9.77
CA ALA A 36 2.25 -4.67 9.72
C ALA A 36 3.59 -4.06 10.16
N PHE A 37 4.02 -3.00 9.49
CA PHE A 37 5.13 -2.16 9.93
C PHE A 37 4.56 -0.96 10.68
N HIS A 38 4.51 -1.07 12.01
CA HIS A 38 3.84 -0.10 12.88
C HIS A 38 4.56 1.26 12.89
N GLU A 39 5.86 1.28 12.60
CA GLU A 39 6.71 2.46 12.50
C GLU A 39 6.19 3.47 11.49
N ILE A 40 5.69 3.00 10.34
CA ILE A 40 5.06 3.87 9.31
C ILE A 40 3.80 4.50 9.86
N PHE A 41 2.97 3.73 10.57
CA PHE A 41 1.72 4.24 11.13
C PHE A 41 1.96 5.23 12.27
N GLU A 42 2.80 4.87 13.23
CA GLU A 42 3.12 5.69 14.38
C GLU A 42 3.88 6.97 13.98
N GLY A 43 4.77 6.85 13.00
CA GLY A 43 5.55 7.98 12.46
C GLY A 43 4.71 8.99 11.68
N THR A 44 3.57 8.59 11.10
CA THR A 44 2.77 9.48 10.22
C THR A 44 1.42 9.90 10.80
N ARG A 45 0.83 9.13 11.71
CA ARG A 45 -0.54 9.35 12.19
C ARG A 45 -0.73 10.75 12.78
N TYR A 46 -1.63 11.51 12.17
CA TYR A 46 -2.02 12.87 12.53
C TYR A 46 -0.88 13.91 12.59
N LYS A 47 0.27 13.60 11.99
CA LYS A 47 1.39 14.54 11.89
C LYS A 47 1.15 15.53 10.75
N ASP A 48 1.49 16.79 10.98
CA ASP A 48 1.41 17.82 9.92
C ASP A 48 2.55 17.67 8.91
N LYS A 49 3.73 17.28 9.42
CA LYS A 49 4.90 16.85 8.66
C LYS A 49 5.57 15.70 9.40
N ALA A 50 6.18 14.79 8.66
CA ALA A 50 6.91 13.65 9.21
C ALA A 50 7.95 13.18 8.20
N HIS A 51 8.99 12.53 8.70
CA HIS A 51 9.95 11.77 7.93
C HIS A 51 10.07 10.41 8.59
N VAL A 52 9.85 9.35 7.82
CA VAL A 52 9.96 7.96 8.31
C VAL A 52 10.86 7.20 7.36
N GLU A 53 11.87 6.54 7.91
CA GLU A 53 12.71 5.59 7.19
C GLU A 53 12.55 4.21 7.80
N LEU A 54 12.56 3.19 6.94
CA LEU A 54 12.47 1.81 7.36
C LEU A 54 13.30 0.93 6.41
N ASP A 55 14.23 0.18 6.99
CA ASP A 55 14.93 -0.89 6.30
C ASP A 55 14.10 -2.17 6.42
N ILE A 56 13.84 -2.81 5.28
CA ILE A 56 13.01 -4.00 5.18
C ILE A 56 13.84 -5.12 4.58
N GLU A 57 14.08 -6.14 5.39
CA GLU A 57 14.66 -7.41 4.97
C GLU A 57 13.62 -8.19 4.13
N PRO A 58 13.96 -8.60 2.89
CA PRO A 58 13.08 -9.40 2.06
C PRO A 58 12.76 -10.77 2.70
N ASP A 59 11.47 -11.12 2.77
CA ASP A 59 11.00 -12.45 3.20
C ASP A 59 10.41 -13.19 1.99
N ALA A 60 10.98 -14.34 1.65
CA ALA A 60 10.56 -15.14 0.48
C ALA A 60 9.09 -15.61 0.53
N ARG A 61 8.44 -15.57 1.70
CA ARG A 61 7.01 -15.90 1.85
C ARG A 61 6.10 -14.71 1.56
N VAL A 62 6.64 -13.50 1.49
CA VAL A 62 5.89 -12.29 1.19
C VAL A 62 5.70 -12.20 -0.31
N LYS A 63 4.44 -12.10 -0.74
CA LYS A 63 4.07 -11.97 -2.14
C LYS A 63 4.15 -10.52 -2.64
N ALA A 64 3.85 -9.56 -1.77
CA ALA A 64 3.98 -8.14 -2.06
C ALA A 64 3.98 -7.31 -0.77
N TYR A 65 4.47 -6.09 -0.88
CA TYR A 65 4.30 -5.05 0.12
C TYR A 65 3.27 -4.05 -0.37
N TYR A 66 2.49 -3.48 0.55
CA TYR A 66 1.46 -2.51 0.21
C TYR A 66 1.48 -1.33 1.19
N LEU A 67 1.79 -0.15 0.66
CA LEU A 67 1.73 1.12 1.37
C LEU A 67 0.42 1.83 1.01
N CYS A 68 -0.32 2.23 2.04
CA CYS A 68 -1.55 2.98 1.89
C CYS A 68 -1.51 4.24 2.74
N GLY A 69 -1.82 5.38 2.14
CA GLY A 69 -1.96 6.67 2.80
C GLY A 69 -3.37 7.20 2.69
N LEU A 70 -4.00 7.52 3.82
CA LEU A 70 -5.30 8.19 3.83
C LEU A 70 -5.09 9.71 3.92
N SER A 71 -5.71 10.43 3.00
CA SER A 71 -5.72 11.88 2.99
C SER A 71 -6.45 12.44 4.21
N ASN A 72 -6.12 13.67 4.59
CA ASN A 72 -6.85 14.35 5.67
C ASN A 72 -8.30 14.64 5.24
N GLY A 73 -9.27 14.21 6.04
CA GLY A 73 -10.69 14.25 5.66
C GLY A 73 -11.15 13.11 4.73
N PHE A 74 -10.32 12.09 4.51
CA PHE A 74 -10.67 10.86 3.78
C PHE A 74 -11.13 11.08 2.33
N LYS A 75 -10.56 12.08 1.66
CA LYS A 75 -10.78 12.31 0.23
C LYS A 75 -10.13 11.19 -0.58
N TYR A 76 -10.98 10.42 -1.24
CA TYR A 76 -10.57 9.18 -1.92
C TYR A 76 -9.49 9.41 -2.97
N ASP A 77 -9.66 10.44 -3.80
CA ASP A 77 -8.76 10.76 -4.93
C ASP A 77 -7.38 11.28 -4.47
N GLU A 78 -7.24 11.59 -3.18
CA GLU A 78 -5.99 12.04 -2.58
C GLU A 78 -5.27 10.92 -1.81
N ASN A 79 -5.85 9.72 -1.76
CA ASN A 79 -5.24 8.58 -1.08
C ASN A 79 -4.06 8.04 -1.90
N THR A 80 -3.02 7.61 -1.19
CA THR A 80 -1.85 6.98 -1.79
C THR A 80 -1.98 5.47 -1.71
N HIS A 81 -1.75 4.77 -2.82
CA HIS A 81 -1.78 3.31 -2.89
C HIS A 81 -0.60 2.82 -3.72
N VAL A 82 0.36 2.18 -3.06
CA VAL A 82 1.59 1.69 -3.69
C VAL A 82 1.79 0.24 -3.32
N ALA A 83 1.62 -0.64 -4.30
CA ALA A 83 1.96 -2.05 -4.21
C ALA A 83 3.35 -2.26 -4.82
N PHE A 84 4.19 -3.09 -4.22
CA PHE A 84 5.55 -3.31 -4.68
C PHE A 84 6.13 -4.65 -4.23
N VAL A 85 7.18 -5.09 -4.93
CA VAL A 85 8.01 -6.25 -4.58
C VAL A 85 9.48 -5.86 -4.53
N PRO A 86 10.34 -6.57 -3.77
CA PRO A 86 11.77 -6.38 -3.83
C PRO A 86 12.30 -6.60 -5.26
N CYS A 87 13.15 -5.69 -5.72
CA CYS A 87 13.79 -5.77 -7.04
C CYS A 87 15.06 -4.92 -7.02
N GLU A 88 16.22 -5.58 -6.83
CA GLU A 88 17.52 -4.92 -6.73
C GLU A 88 17.80 -4.02 -7.94
N GLY A 89 18.27 -2.80 -7.67
CA GLY A 89 18.60 -1.82 -8.70
C GLY A 89 17.41 -1.09 -9.33
N GLN A 90 16.17 -1.41 -8.92
CA GLN A 90 14.99 -0.60 -9.25
C GLN A 90 14.54 0.22 -8.06
N ASN A 91 14.08 1.43 -8.33
CA ASN A 91 13.57 2.34 -7.31
C ASN A 91 12.17 2.84 -7.69
N ILE A 92 11.36 3.07 -6.68
CA ILE A 92 10.05 3.72 -6.80
C ILE A 92 10.18 5.12 -6.23
N GLU A 93 9.86 6.13 -7.04
CA GLU A 93 9.85 7.53 -6.61
C GLU A 93 8.48 8.13 -6.90
N ILE A 94 7.80 8.57 -5.84
CA ILE A 94 6.52 9.28 -5.94
C ILE A 94 6.66 10.60 -5.22
N GLU A 95 6.49 11.69 -5.96
CA GLU A 95 6.55 13.04 -5.41
C GLU A 95 5.34 13.85 -5.87
N ASN A 96 4.63 14.41 -4.89
CA ASN A 96 3.55 15.37 -5.11
C ASN A 96 3.58 16.46 -4.04
N ASP A 97 2.52 17.26 -3.97
CA ASP A 97 2.41 18.37 -3.02
C ASP A 97 2.18 17.91 -1.56
N ARG A 98 1.85 16.63 -1.33
CA ARG A 98 1.53 16.05 -0.02
C ARG A 98 2.63 15.13 0.50
N ILE A 99 3.29 14.37 -0.36
CA ILE A 99 4.31 13.40 0.03
C ILE A 99 5.52 13.39 -0.90
N ARG A 100 6.63 12.86 -0.38
CA ARG A 100 7.72 12.28 -1.16
C ARG A 100 7.97 10.87 -0.64
N LEU A 101 7.83 9.88 -1.50
CA LEU A 101 8.09 8.48 -1.20
C LEU A 101 9.22 8.01 -2.09
N VAL A 102 10.24 7.42 -1.49
CA VAL A 102 11.33 6.73 -2.17
C VAL A 102 11.42 5.32 -1.61
N ILE A 103 11.33 4.32 -2.48
CA ILE A 103 11.56 2.92 -2.12
C ILE A 103 12.70 2.41 -2.98
N THR A 104 13.81 2.03 -2.35
CA THR A 104 15.01 1.52 -3.03
C THR A 104 15.04 0.00 -3.05
N ASP A 105 15.54 -0.57 -4.14
CA ASP A 105 15.52 -2.01 -4.43
C ASP A 105 14.10 -2.59 -4.45
N ALA A 106 13.19 -1.88 -5.12
CA ALA A 106 11.80 -2.25 -5.27
C ALA A 106 11.26 -1.94 -6.68
N ARG A 107 10.36 -2.81 -7.13
CA ARG A 107 9.57 -2.61 -8.35
C ARG A 107 8.11 -2.40 -7.98
N GLN A 108 7.51 -1.35 -8.53
CA GLN A 108 6.09 -1.08 -8.34
C GLN A 108 5.24 -2.12 -9.10
N ILE A 109 4.18 -2.58 -8.46
CA ILE A 109 3.13 -3.39 -9.08
C ILE A 109 2.02 -2.43 -9.53
N ASP A 110 1.85 -2.30 -10.85
CA ASP A 110 0.73 -1.55 -11.39
C ASP A 110 -0.54 -2.42 -11.37
N PHE A 111 -1.58 -1.88 -10.74
CA PHE A 111 -2.91 -2.48 -10.66
C PHE A 111 -4.00 -1.42 -10.90
N GLN A 112 -3.65 -0.25 -11.46
CA GLN A 112 -4.58 0.88 -11.60
C GLN A 112 -5.79 0.53 -12.48
N SER A 113 -5.54 -0.17 -13.59
CA SER A 113 -6.55 -0.60 -14.56
C SER A 113 -7.23 -1.92 -14.23
N TYR A 114 -6.79 -2.63 -13.18
CA TYR A 114 -7.35 -3.94 -12.83
C TYR A 114 -8.76 -3.80 -12.25
N GLN A 115 -9.69 -4.59 -12.82
CA GLN A 115 -11.09 -4.65 -12.40
C GLN A 115 -11.40 -6.07 -11.90
N PRO A 116 -11.64 -6.24 -10.59
CA PRO A 116 -11.93 -7.55 -10.02
C PRO A 116 -13.33 -8.04 -10.37
N HIS A 117 -13.42 -9.32 -10.75
CA HIS A 117 -14.69 -10.01 -11.03
C HIS A 117 -14.83 -11.33 -10.25
N PRO A 118 -14.67 -11.34 -8.91
CA PRO A 118 -14.87 -12.56 -8.12
C PRO A 118 -16.34 -12.99 -8.13
N GLU A 119 -16.57 -14.29 -8.00
CA GLU A 119 -17.89 -14.85 -7.79
C GLU A 119 -18.50 -14.37 -6.46
N GLY A 120 -19.80 -14.05 -6.46
CA GLY A 120 -20.56 -13.65 -5.27
C GLY A 120 -21.03 -12.20 -5.26
N GLU A 121 -21.80 -11.86 -4.23
CA GLU A 121 -22.33 -10.51 -4.00
C GLU A 121 -21.39 -9.71 -3.09
N PHE A 122 -20.95 -8.56 -3.56
CA PHE A 122 -20.04 -7.64 -2.85
C PHE A 122 -20.60 -6.23 -2.89
N THR A 123 -20.38 -5.48 -1.82
CA THR A 123 -20.87 -4.11 -1.70
C THR A 123 -20.14 -3.17 -2.66
N GLU A 124 -20.78 -2.03 -2.97
CA GLU A 124 -20.12 -0.96 -3.74
C GLU A 124 -18.83 -0.47 -3.06
N GLU A 125 -18.83 -0.39 -1.72
CA GLU A 125 -17.63 -0.05 -0.94
C GLU A 125 -16.47 -1.02 -1.21
N GLN A 126 -16.74 -2.34 -1.23
CA GLN A 126 -15.72 -3.33 -1.55
C GLN A 126 -15.23 -3.16 -2.99
N ARG A 127 -16.15 -3.03 -3.94
CA ARG A 127 -15.82 -2.93 -5.37
C ARG A 127 -15.02 -1.68 -5.73
N THR A 128 -15.21 -0.61 -4.98
CA THR A 128 -14.49 0.65 -5.20
C THR A 128 -13.18 0.72 -4.42
N CYS A 129 -13.03 0.01 -3.30
CA CYS A 129 -11.84 0.06 -2.44
C CYS A 129 -10.55 -0.41 -3.12
N ARG A 130 -9.56 0.47 -3.29
CA ARG A 130 -8.23 0.11 -3.86
C ARG A 130 -7.52 -1.03 -3.14
N ASN A 131 -7.69 -1.16 -1.82
CA ASN A 131 -7.08 -2.26 -1.06
C ASN A 131 -7.73 -3.60 -1.41
N TRP A 132 -9.07 -3.60 -1.56
CA TRP A 132 -9.82 -4.77 -1.96
C TRP A 132 -9.57 -5.15 -3.42
N ILE A 133 -9.46 -4.17 -4.30
CA ILE A 133 -9.05 -4.34 -5.70
C ILE A 133 -7.67 -5.01 -5.77
N PHE A 134 -6.67 -4.50 -5.01
CA PHE A 134 -5.34 -5.12 -4.98
C PHE A 134 -5.36 -6.53 -4.36
N ALA A 135 -6.19 -6.77 -3.34
CA ALA A 135 -6.36 -8.09 -2.74
C ALA A 135 -6.86 -9.12 -3.77
N ASN A 136 -7.82 -8.75 -4.63
CA ASN A 136 -8.25 -9.61 -5.74
C ASN A 136 -7.13 -9.79 -6.77
N TYR A 137 -6.43 -8.72 -7.16
CA TYR A 137 -5.33 -8.81 -8.12
C TYR A 137 -4.25 -9.80 -7.68
N LEU A 138 -3.93 -9.78 -6.39
CA LEU A 138 -3.02 -10.73 -5.76
C LEU A 138 -3.53 -12.18 -5.85
N LEU A 139 -4.83 -12.41 -5.62
CA LEU A 139 -5.44 -13.74 -5.66
C LEU A 139 -5.55 -14.29 -7.08
N ASP A 140 -5.75 -13.41 -8.06
CA ASP A 140 -5.79 -13.73 -9.50
C ASP A 140 -4.40 -13.99 -10.10
N GLY A 141 -3.35 -13.96 -9.28
CA GLY A 141 -1.99 -14.30 -9.70
C GLY A 141 -1.26 -13.16 -10.40
N MET A 142 -1.35 -11.93 -9.85
CA MET A 142 -0.63 -10.76 -10.33
C MET A 142 0.79 -11.08 -10.88
N PRO A 143 1.20 -10.49 -12.02
CA PRO A 143 2.49 -10.75 -12.61
C PRO A 143 3.63 -10.17 -11.74
N LEU A 144 4.35 -11.10 -11.08
CA LEU A 144 5.57 -10.82 -10.30
C LEU A 144 6.81 -10.62 -11.18
#